data_AF-A0A2V5UTZ2-F1
#
_entry.id   AF-A0A2V5UTZ2-F1
#
_cell.length_a   1.000
_cell.length_b   1.000
_cell.length_c   1.000
_cell.angle_alpha   90.00
_cell.angle_beta   90.00
_cell.angle_gamma   90.00
#
_symmetry.space_group_name_H-M   'P 1'
#
loop_
_entity.id
_entity.type
_entity.pdbx_description
1 polymer ?
#
loop_
_entity_poly.entity_id
_entity_poly.type
_entity_poly.pdbx_seq_one_letter_code
_entity_poly.pdbx_strand_id
1 'polypeptide(L)'
;DEFFDRDGIYGEHGKPYEDNASRFIFFCKATLELSRRLTPQLQVLHAHDWAAALVPVFVRAQGLPFKTVLTIHHVADQGSFWGL
;
A
#
# COMPACT_ATOMS: atom_id res chain seq x y z
N ASP A 1 -17.04 -3.90 -5.91
CA ASP A 1 -16.43 -3.63 -4.58
C ASP A 1 -16.14 -2.14 -4.51
N GLU A 2 -16.48 -1.46 -3.42
CA GLU A 2 -16.40 0.01 -3.32
C GLU A 2 -14.98 0.55 -3.57
N PHE A 3 -13.91 -0.20 -3.26
CA PHE A 3 -12.55 0.35 -3.32
C PHE A 3 -11.85 0.24 -4.69
N PHE A 4 -11.93 -0.88 -5.39
CA PHE A 4 -11.09 -1.09 -6.59
C PHE A 4 -11.87 -1.39 -7.88
N ASP A 5 -13.19 -1.48 -7.81
CA ASP A 5 -14.06 -1.67 -8.97
C ASP A 5 -14.40 -0.31 -9.59
N ARG A 6 -13.41 0.31 -10.24
CA ARG A 6 -13.47 1.68 -10.79
C ARG A 6 -12.64 1.79 -12.06
N ASP A 7 -12.90 2.82 -12.86
CA ASP A 7 -12.26 2.99 -14.18
C ASP A 7 -10.76 3.30 -14.07
N GLY A 8 -10.36 4.12 -13.08
CA GLY A 8 -8.98 4.45 -12.80
C GLY A 8 -8.42 3.79 -11.53
N ILE A 9 -7.09 3.66 -11.44
CA ILE A 9 -6.40 3.18 -10.24
C ILE A 9 -6.30 4.28 -9.18
N TYR A 10 -5.80 5.45 -9.55
CA TYR A 10 -5.55 6.57 -8.63
C TYR A 10 -6.59 7.69 -8.74
N GLY A 11 -7.34 7.72 -9.83
CA GLY A 11 -8.29 8.78 -10.14
C GLY A 11 -8.79 8.69 -11.58
N GLU A 12 -9.69 9.59 -11.93
CA GLU A 12 -10.31 9.69 -13.26
C GLU A 12 -10.22 11.13 -13.77
N HIS A 13 -10.07 11.30 -15.08
CA HIS A 13 -10.03 12.61 -15.74
C HIS A 13 -9.01 13.60 -15.11
N GLY A 14 -7.88 13.09 -14.64
CA GLY A 14 -6.81 13.88 -14.02
C GLY A 14 -7.09 14.32 -12.57
N LYS A 15 -8.17 13.86 -11.95
CA LYS A 15 -8.49 14.10 -10.54
C LYS A 15 -8.26 12.84 -9.72
N PRO A 16 -7.53 12.90 -8.60
CA PRO A 16 -7.38 11.76 -7.70
C PRO A 16 -8.72 11.43 -7.05
N TYR A 17 -8.96 10.15 -6.73
CA TYR A 17 -10.08 9.81 -5.86
C TYR A 17 -9.83 10.32 -4.44
N GLU A 18 -10.87 10.88 -3.82
CA GLU A 18 -10.81 11.46 -2.46
C GLU A 18 -10.46 10.41 -1.40
N ASP A 19 -10.86 9.16 -1.62
CA ASP A 19 -10.67 8.04 -0.69
C ASP A 19 -9.39 7.23 -0.95
N ASN A 20 -8.47 7.72 -1.78
CA ASN A 20 -7.19 7.05 -2.06
C ASN A 20 -6.44 6.63 -0.79
N ALA A 21 -6.47 7.45 0.27
CA ALA A 21 -5.87 7.12 1.55
C ALA A 21 -6.40 5.78 2.08
N SER A 22 -7.73 5.68 2.24
CA SER A 22 -8.42 4.50 2.76
C SER A 22 -8.17 3.28 1.88
N ARG A 23 -8.21 3.46 0.56
CA ARG A 23 -8.00 2.39 -0.43
C ARG A 23 -6.61 1.77 -0.30
N PHE A 24 -5.56 2.59 -0.29
CA PHE A 24 -4.19 2.08 -0.24
C PHE A 24 -3.76 1.66 1.17
N ILE A 25 -4.36 2.23 2.23
CA ILE A 25 -4.25 1.68 3.59
C ILE A 25 -4.84 0.26 3.65
N PHE A 26 -6.03 0.06 3.08
CA PHE A 26 -6.66 -1.25 3.03
C PHE A 26 -5.81 -2.24 2.24
N PHE A 27 -5.31 -1.86 1.06
CA PHE A 27 -4.39 -2.67 0.25
C PHE A 27 -3.14 -3.11 1.05
N CYS A 28 -2.51 -2.18 1.78
CA CYS A 28 -1.34 -2.49 2.61
C CYS A 28 -1.69 -3.50 3.72
N LYS A 29 -2.83 -3.33 4.40
CA LYS A 29 -3.29 -4.25 5.45
C LYS A 29 -3.61 -5.63 4.88
N ALA A 30 -4.33 -5.69 3.76
CA ALA A 30 -4.68 -6.94 3.09
C ALA A 30 -3.44 -7.71 2.64
N THR A 31 -2.42 -7.00 2.12
CA THR A 31 -1.13 -7.60 1.72
C THR A 31 -0.41 -8.26 2.91
N LEU A 32 -0.42 -7.63 4.08
CA LEU A 32 0.18 -8.21 5.29
C LEU A 32 -0.59 -9.44 5.77
N GLU A 33 -1.91 -9.34 5.78
CA GLU A 33 -2.77 -10.46 6.15
C GLU A 33 -2.54 -11.66 5.23
N LEU A 34 -2.43 -11.43 3.92
CA LEU A 34 -2.06 -12.48 2.97
C LEU A 34 -0.66 -13.04 3.28
N SER A 35 0.34 -12.16 3.45
CA SER A 35 1.74 -12.53 3.70
C SER A 35 1.92 -13.46 4.90
N ARG A 36 1.12 -13.27 5.96
CA ARG A 36 1.13 -14.11 7.17
C ARG A 36 0.56 -15.53 6.96
N ARG A 37 -0.22 -15.75 5.91
CA ARG A 37 -0.92 -17.01 5.63
C ARG A 37 -0.24 -17.84 4.55
N LEU A 38 0.68 -17.25 3.77
CA LEU A 38 1.39 -17.98 2.71
C LEU A 38 2.42 -18.96 3.30
N THR A 39 2.49 -20.14 2.66
CA THR A 39 3.46 -21.19 2.96
C THR A 39 4.19 -21.56 1.65
N PRO A 40 5.53 -21.57 1.61
CA PRO A 40 6.45 -21.25 2.72
C PRO A 40 6.39 -19.79 3.15
N GLN A 41 6.89 -19.50 4.36
CA GLN A 41 6.88 -18.14 4.91
C GLN A 41 7.69 -17.19 4.01
N LEU A 42 7.04 -16.09 3.59
CA LEU A 42 7.71 -15.03 2.86
C LEU A 42 8.87 -14.44 3.66
N GLN A 43 9.97 -14.13 2.98
CA GLN A 43 11.17 -13.56 3.61
C GLN A 43 11.24 -12.05 3.43
N VAL A 44 10.84 -11.54 2.27
CA VAL A 44 10.94 -10.13 1.89
C VAL A 44 9.62 -9.63 1.32
N LEU A 45 9.20 -8.44 1.74
CA LEU A 45 8.13 -7.67 1.12
C LEU A 45 8.73 -6.45 0.40
N HIS A 46 8.58 -6.39 -0.92
CA HIS A 46 9.08 -5.30 -1.75
C HIS A 46 7.92 -4.36 -2.11
N ALA A 47 7.89 -3.19 -1.48
CA ALA A 47 6.93 -2.14 -1.73
C ALA A 47 7.42 -1.20 -2.83
N HIS A 48 6.51 -0.79 -3.71
CA HIS A 48 6.78 0.14 -4.80
C HIS A 48 5.89 1.39 -4.62
N ASP A 49 6.53 2.55 -4.50
CA ASP A 49 5.92 3.88 -4.33
C ASP A 49 4.93 4.01 -3.16
N TRP A 50 4.27 5.18 -3.10
CA TRP A 50 3.41 5.60 -2.00
C TRP A 50 2.25 4.63 -1.74
N ALA A 51 1.70 4.01 -2.78
CA ALA A 51 0.56 3.09 -2.71
C ALA A 51 0.81 1.90 -1.76
N ALA A 52 2.07 1.43 -1.69
CA ALA A 52 2.49 0.32 -0.83
C ALA A 52 3.38 0.77 0.34
N ALA A 53 3.66 2.07 0.48
CA ALA A 53 4.67 2.59 1.41
C ALA A 53 4.34 2.34 2.90
N LEU A 54 3.08 2.03 3.25
CA LEU A 54 2.71 1.67 4.62
C LEU A 54 3.03 0.21 4.99
N VAL A 55 3.31 -0.67 4.01
CA VAL A 55 3.74 -2.05 4.29
C VAL A 55 4.94 -2.11 5.24
N PRO A 56 6.09 -1.45 4.98
CA PRO A 56 7.22 -1.48 5.90
C PRO A 56 6.90 -0.87 7.28
N VAL A 57 6.04 0.16 7.32
CA VAL A 57 5.60 0.78 8.58
C VAL A 57 4.85 -0.24 9.44
N PHE A 58 3.87 -0.93 8.86
CA PHE A 58 3.09 -1.93 9.58
C PHE A 58 3.90 -3.18 9.95
N VAL A 59 4.82 -3.64 9.10
CA VAL A 59 5.76 -4.72 9.45
C VAL A 59 6.53 -4.38 10.72
N ARG A 60 7.10 -3.16 10.77
CA ARG A 60 7.84 -2.68 11.95
C ARG A 60 6.94 -2.53 13.16
N ALA A 61 5.78 -1.89 13.01
CA ALA A 61 4.86 -1.59 14.11
C ALA A 61 4.27 -2.85 14.77
N GLN A 62 4.06 -3.91 13.99
CA GLN A 62 3.50 -5.18 14.46
C GLN A 62 4.58 -6.24 14.81
N GLY A 63 5.88 -5.91 14.65
CA GLY A 63 6.97 -6.86 14.92
C GLY A 63 6.96 -8.10 14.03
N LEU A 64 6.53 -7.96 12.76
CA LEU A 64 6.43 -9.09 11.85
C LEU A 64 7.82 -9.55 11.36
N PRO A 65 8.02 -10.84 11.07
CA PRO A 65 9.34 -11.40 10.75
C PRO A 65 9.84 -11.07 9.34
N PHE A 66 9.13 -10.23 8.59
CA PHE A 66 9.45 -9.91 7.20
C PHE A 66 10.56 -8.86 7.10
N LYS A 67 11.50 -9.04 6.17
CA LYS A 67 12.36 -7.95 5.70
C LYS A 67 11.58 -7.11 4.68
N THR A 68 11.92 -5.83 4.58
CA THR A 68 11.18 -4.90 3.71
C THR A 68 12.12 -4.09 2.84
N VAL A 69 11.71 -3.89 1.58
CA VAL A 69 12.38 -2.99 0.63
C VAL A 69 11.34 -2.00 0.12
N LEU A 70 11.69 -0.73 0.00
CA LEU A 70 10.86 0.29 -0.64
C LEU A 70 11.63 0.84 -1.85
N THR A 71 11.00 0.79 -3.03
CA THR A 71 11.51 1.46 -4.23
C THR A 71 10.60 2.61 -4.60
N ILE A 72 11.20 3.77 -4.85
CA ILE A 72 10.52 4.98 -5.31
C ILE A 72 10.83 5.14 -6.80
N HIS A 73 9.80 5.15 -7.65
CA HIS A 73 9.92 5.41 -9.09
C HIS A 73 9.57 6.86 -9.40
N HIS A 74 8.59 7.44 -8.69
CA HIS A 74 8.16 8.82 -8.90
C HIS A 74 8.17 9.62 -7.60
N VAL A 75 9.26 10.38 -7.38
CA VAL A 75 9.43 11.23 -6.18
C VAL A 75 8.37 12.35 -6.06
N ALA A 76 7.74 12.72 -7.18
CA ALA A 76 6.67 13.72 -7.20
C ALA A 76 5.35 13.20 -6.60
N ASP A 77 5.11 11.89 -6.67
CA ASP A 77 3.86 11.27 -6.22
C ASP A 77 4.06 10.70 -4.81
N GLN A 78 3.78 11.52 -3.79
CA GLN A 78 4.10 11.17 -2.40
C GLN A 78 2.95 10.49 -1.63
N GLY A 79 1.77 10.39 -2.24
CA GLY A 79 0.58 9.92 -1.52
C GLY A 79 0.20 10.84 -0.37
N SER A 80 0.33 12.17 -0.56
CA SER A 80 -0.04 13.15 0.46
C SER A 80 -1.55 13.28 0.56
N PHE A 81 -2.11 12.75 1.64
CA PHE A 81 -3.52 12.90 1.98
C PHE A 81 -3.67 14.04 2.98
N TRP A 82 -3.89 15.25 2.48
CA TRP A 82 -4.20 16.40 3.33
C TRP A 82 -5.66 16.30 3.77
N GLY A 83 -5.93 15.57 4.85
CA GLY A 83 -7.30 15.38 5.34
C GLY A 83 -7.55 14.26 6.36
N LEU A 84 -6.54 13.83 7.11
CA LEU A 84 -6.77 13.22 8.43
C LEU A 84 -6.71 14.33 9.49
#